data_AF-A0AAV9EN25-F1
#
_entry.id   AF-A0AAV9EN25-F1
#
_cell.length_a   1.000
_cell.length_b   1.000
_cell.length_c   1.000
_cell.angle_alpha   90.00
_cell.angle_beta   90.00
_cell.angle_gamma   90.00
#
_symmetry.space_group_name_H-M   'P 1'
#
loop_
_entity.id
_entity.type
_entity.pdbx_description
1 polymer ?
#
loop_
_entity_poly.entity_id
_entity_poly.type
_entity_poly.pdbx_seq_one_letter_code
_entity_poly.pdbx_strand_id
1 'polypeptide(L)'
;MLCLLQDLLFYHHLWHLIGQICHESYFTLHCLLVWVEVKGSTLTDGARALAKHVDRSKDGWWGSFRGSDADKNKHALEVINHLLVNCCWMNVHMIQPYGAVFELRVTEGYGARWSKDGSSFIGFLEPYMVEGHLKRWRH
;
A
#
# COMPACT_ATOMS: atom_id res chain seq x y z
N MET A 1 -1.71 -34.74 -6.50
CA MET A 1 -0.32 -34.30 -6.28
C MET A 1 0.31 -33.67 -7.54
N LEU A 2 -0.49 -33.00 -8.39
CA LEU A 2 -0.01 -32.28 -9.59
C LEU A 2 -0.44 -30.79 -9.60
N CYS A 3 -1.32 -30.38 -8.67
CA CYS A 3 -1.83 -29.00 -8.59
C CYS A 3 -0.81 -28.04 -7.93
N LEU A 4 -0.10 -28.49 -6.89
CA LEU A 4 0.81 -27.64 -6.10
C LEU A 4 2.11 -27.26 -6.82
N LEU A 5 2.53 -28.02 -7.84
CA LEU A 5 3.78 -27.76 -8.57
C LEU A 5 3.61 -26.74 -9.69
N GLN A 6 2.40 -26.58 -10.24
CA GLN A 6 2.09 -25.52 -11.20
C GLN A 6 1.93 -24.16 -10.51
N ASP A 7 1.39 -24.13 -9.29
CA ASP A 7 1.33 -22.91 -8.48
C ASP A 7 2.74 -22.40 -8.16
N LEU A 8 3.66 -23.25 -7.70
CA LEU A 8 5.03 -22.85 -7.38
C LEU A 8 5.83 -22.31 -8.57
N LEU A 9 5.63 -22.85 -9.78
CA LEU A 9 6.27 -22.34 -10.99
C LEU A 9 5.62 -21.05 -11.48
N PHE A 10 4.32 -20.86 -11.28
CA PHE A 10 3.65 -19.57 -11.52
C PHE A 10 4.15 -18.52 -10.52
N TYR A 11 4.27 -18.86 -9.23
CA TYR A 11 4.86 -17.98 -8.22
C TYR A 11 6.32 -17.66 -8.52
N HIS A 12 7.14 -18.60 -9.00
CA HIS A 12 8.54 -18.34 -9.33
C HIS A 12 8.69 -17.50 -10.61
N HIS A 13 7.88 -17.76 -11.64
CA HIS A 13 7.88 -16.92 -12.85
C HIS A 13 7.26 -15.54 -12.62
N LEU A 14 6.22 -15.46 -11.79
CA LEU A 14 5.63 -14.19 -11.35
C LEU A 14 6.59 -13.48 -10.38
N TRP A 15 7.39 -14.15 -9.56
CA TRP A 15 8.49 -13.54 -8.78
C TRP A 15 9.65 -13.08 -9.65
N HIS A 16 9.93 -13.72 -10.79
CA HIS A 16 10.90 -13.21 -11.76
C HIS A 16 10.33 -12.06 -12.61
N LEU A 17 9.03 -12.07 -12.95
CA LEU A 17 8.36 -10.96 -13.64
C LEU A 17 8.07 -9.76 -12.73
N ILE A 18 7.64 -10.00 -11.49
CA ILE A 18 7.54 -9.01 -10.40
C ILE A 18 8.94 -8.58 -10.00
N GLY A 19 9.91 -9.49 -10.00
CA GLY A 19 11.33 -9.17 -9.90
C GLY A 19 11.77 -8.21 -11.00
N GLN A 20 11.26 -8.34 -12.23
CA GLN A 20 11.49 -7.40 -13.33
C GLN A 20 10.70 -6.08 -13.20
N ILE A 21 9.49 -6.08 -12.64
CA ILE A 21 8.75 -4.85 -12.28
C ILE A 21 9.43 -4.11 -11.10
N CYS A 22 9.99 -4.86 -10.15
CA CYS A 22 10.85 -4.36 -9.06
C CYS A 22 12.27 -4.02 -9.55
N HIS A 23 12.70 -4.50 -10.73
CA HIS A 23 13.98 -4.15 -11.36
C HIS A 23 13.88 -2.94 -12.30
N GLU A 24 12.67 -2.46 -12.62
CA GLU A 24 12.51 -1.02 -12.81
C GLU A 24 12.59 -0.37 -11.43
N SER A 25 13.81 -0.31 -10.90
CA SER A 25 14.16 0.38 -9.66
C SER A 25 13.56 1.79 -9.60
N TYR A 26 13.22 2.38 -10.74
CA TYR A 26 12.51 3.64 -10.88
C TYR A 26 11.06 3.62 -10.38
N PHE A 27 10.26 2.57 -10.57
CA PHE A 27 8.84 2.58 -10.20
C PHE A 27 8.65 2.48 -8.68
N THR A 28 9.35 1.54 -8.04
CA THR A 28 9.35 1.40 -6.57
C THR A 28 9.98 2.60 -5.88
N LEU A 29 11.07 3.13 -6.45
CA LEU A 29 11.68 4.37 -5.97
C LEU A 29 10.76 5.58 -6.21
N HIS A 30 9.99 5.62 -7.29
CA HIS A 30 9.00 6.67 -7.54
C HIS A 30 7.86 6.61 -6.51
N CYS A 31 7.32 5.43 -6.21
CA CYS A 31 6.34 5.25 -5.13
C CYS A 31 6.87 5.64 -3.74
N LEU A 32 8.17 5.47 -3.48
CA LEU A 32 8.87 5.94 -2.26
C LEU A 32 9.14 7.45 -2.26
N LEU A 33 9.39 8.03 -3.44
CA LEU A 33 9.74 9.44 -3.64
C LEU A 33 8.53 10.33 -3.87
N VAL A 34 7.31 9.78 -3.94
CA VAL A 34 6.07 10.57 -3.97
C VAL A 34 5.76 11.09 -2.56
N TRP A 35 6.55 12.09 -2.21
CA TRP A 35 6.35 13.04 -1.13
C TRP A 35 5.34 14.08 -1.61
N VAL A 36 4.05 13.83 -1.42
CA VAL A 36 3.07 14.88 -1.72
C VAL A 36 3.03 15.83 -0.54
N GLU A 37 3.93 16.83 -0.59
CA GLU A 37 3.80 18.06 0.18
C GLU A 37 2.46 18.69 -0.17
N VAL A 38 1.65 19.00 0.84
CA VAL A 38 0.41 19.75 0.62
C VAL A 38 0.64 21.21 0.88
N LYS A 39 0.27 22.04 -0.10
CA LYS A 39 0.38 23.50 0.01
C LYS A 39 -0.29 23.99 1.30
N GLY A 40 0.48 24.70 2.12
CA GLY A 40 0.00 25.24 3.40
C GLY A 40 -0.07 24.23 4.55
N SER A 41 0.45 23.01 4.38
CA SER A 41 0.51 21.99 5.44
C SER A 41 1.90 21.35 5.52
N THR A 42 2.37 21.18 6.74
CA THR A 42 3.58 20.41 7.07
C THR A 42 3.35 18.90 7.03
N LEU A 43 2.09 18.44 6.96
CA LEU A 43 1.77 17.02 6.81
C LEU A 43 1.81 16.59 5.34
N THR A 44 2.31 15.40 5.11
CA THR A 44 2.27 14.69 3.83
C THR A 44 0.93 13.99 3.63
N ASP A 45 0.60 13.61 2.39
CA ASP A 45 -0.61 12.83 2.11
C ASP A 45 -0.56 11.46 2.77
N GLY A 46 0.63 10.85 2.83
CA GLY A 46 0.88 9.64 3.60
C GLY A 46 0.49 9.81 5.06
N ALA A 47 0.97 10.86 5.73
CA ALA A 47 0.63 11.12 7.13
C ALA A 47 -0.87 11.37 7.34
N ARG A 48 -1.51 12.18 6.47
CA ARG A 48 -2.96 12.41 6.54
C ARG A 48 -3.77 11.14 6.33
N ALA A 49 -3.35 10.28 5.41
CA ALA A 49 -3.99 8.99 5.20
C ALA A 49 -3.79 8.09 6.43
N LEU A 50 -2.56 7.99 6.95
CA LEU A 50 -2.25 7.16 8.10
C LEU A 50 -3.06 7.55 9.34
N ALA A 51 -3.25 8.86 9.58
CA ALA A 51 -4.09 9.37 10.66
C ALA A 51 -5.50 8.77 10.63
N LYS A 52 -6.07 8.60 9.43
CA LYS A 52 -7.41 8.02 9.24
C LYS A 52 -7.46 6.52 9.56
N HIS A 53 -6.35 5.80 9.38
CA HIS A 53 -6.26 4.36 9.59
C HIS A 53 -5.91 4.01 11.03
N VAL A 54 -5.03 4.79 11.68
CA VAL A 54 -4.67 4.61 13.10
C VAL A 54 -5.89 4.77 14.01
N ASP A 55 -6.82 5.68 13.69
CA ASP A 55 -8.04 5.88 14.50
C ASP A 55 -9.07 4.75 14.33
N ARG A 56 -8.98 3.99 13.22
CA ARG A 56 -10.02 3.03 12.85
C ARG A 56 -9.61 1.57 13.01
N SER A 57 -8.33 1.25 12.84
CA SER A 57 -7.85 -0.09 13.17
C SER A 57 -7.68 -0.24 14.68
N LYS A 58 -8.31 -1.26 15.23
CA LYS A 58 -8.26 -1.56 16.67
C LYS A 58 -7.10 -2.48 17.05
N ASP A 59 -6.42 -3.07 16.08
CA ASP A 59 -5.33 -4.03 16.33
C ASP A 59 -3.96 -3.36 16.49
N GLY A 60 -3.88 -2.05 16.22
CA GLY A 60 -2.65 -1.27 16.35
C GLY A 60 -1.63 -1.50 15.24
N TRP A 61 -1.99 -2.20 14.15
CA TRP A 61 -1.06 -2.52 13.05
C TRP A 61 -0.40 -1.26 12.46
N TRP A 62 -1.18 -0.18 12.30
CA TRP A 62 -0.70 1.10 11.78
C TRP A 62 0.18 1.90 12.76
N GLY A 63 0.43 1.38 13.97
CA GLY A 63 1.22 2.03 14.99
C GLY A 63 0.54 3.24 15.64
N SER A 64 1.35 4.16 16.18
CA SER A 64 0.87 5.35 16.90
C SER A 64 1.05 6.62 16.08
N PHE A 65 -0.01 7.41 15.92
CA PHE A 65 0.03 8.69 15.20
C PHE A 65 0.16 9.86 16.18
N ARG A 66 1.36 10.08 16.72
CA ARG A 66 1.66 11.10 17.74
C ARG A 66 2.94 11.87 17.40
N GLY A 67 3.20 12.95 18.14
CA GLY A 67 4.40 13.78 17.97
C GLY A 67 4.21 14.96 17.02
N SER A 68 5.32 15.50 16.54
CA SER A 68 5.35 16.60 15.57
C SER A 68 4.89 16.13 14.18
N ASP A 69 4.66 17.07 13.27
CA ASP A 69 4.31 16.71 11.89
C ASP A 69 5.45 16.00 11.16
N ALA A 70 6.71 16.31 11.50
CA ALA A 70 7.87 15.58 11.00
C ALA A 70 7.85 14.11 11.47
N ASP A 71 7.52 13.86 12.74
CA ASP A 71 7.42 12.51 13.28
C ASP A 71 6.32 11.71 12.58
N LYS A 72 5.15 12.32 12.37
CA LYS A 72 4.02 11.70 11.67
C LYS A 72 4.34 11.39 10.21
N ASN A 73 5.03 12.29 9.52
CA ASN A 73 5.49 12.07 8.15
C ASN A 73 6.49 10.93 8.06
N LYS A 74 7.46 10.91 8.99
CA LYS A 74 8.43 9.83 9.10
C LYS A 74 7.74 8.48 9.35
N HIS A 75 6.78 8.42 10.28
CA HIS A 75 6.03 7.21 10.57
C HIS A 75 5.25 6.70 9.35
N ALA A 76 4.59 7.60 8.60
CA ALA A 76 3.93 7.21 7.36
C ALA A 76 4.88 6.64 6.31
N LEU A 77 6.09 7.20 6.19
CA LEU A 77 7.13 6.68 5.31
C LEU A 77 7.63 5.30 5.78
N GLU A 78 7.80 5.09 7.07
CA GLU A 78 8.20 3.80 7.65
C GLU A 78 7.15 2.72 7.37
N VAL A 79 5.86 3.05 7.48
CA VAL A 79 4.76 2.14 7.11
C VAL A 79 4.82 1.78 5.62
N ILE A 80 5.01 2.76 4.73
CA ILE A 80 5.12 2.50 3.29
C ILE A 80 6.34 1.62 2.98
N ASN A 81 7.49 1.90 3.59
CA ASN A 81 8.69 1.07 3.45
C ASN A 81 8.43 -0.36 3.93
N HIS A 82 7.77 -0.53 5.07
CA HIS A 82 7.42 -1.85 5.58
C HIS A 82 6.54 -2.62 4.60
N LEU A 83 5.51 -1.97 4.04
CA LEU A 83 4.63 -2.57 3.04
C LEU A 83 5.39 -3.00 1.78
N LEU A 84 6.33 -2.18 1.32
CA LEU A 84 7.14 -2.48 0.13
C LEU A 84 8.11 -3.65 0.36
N VAL A 85 8.80 -3.67 1.51
CA VAL A 85 9.77 -4.72 1.86
C VAL A 85 9.08 -6.06 2.08
N ASN A 86 7.90 -6.06 2.67
CA ASN A 86 7.15 -7.29 3.00
C ASN A 86 6.03 -7.59 2.00
N CYS A 87 6.03 -6.92 0.85
CA CYS A 87 5.01 -7.07 -0.16
C CYS A 87 4.97 -8.53 -0.66
N CYS A 88 3.80 -9.16 -0.56
CA CYS A 88 3.57 -10.51 -1.06
C CYS A 88 2.58 -10.55 -2.24
N TRP A 89 1.91 -9.44 -2.51
CA TRP A 89 0.91 -9.33 -3.57
C TRP A 89 0.90 -7.93 -4.17
N MET A 90 0.81 -7.86 -5.49
CA MET A 90 0.70 -6.62 -6.26
C MET A 90 -0.32 -6.79 -7.38
N ASN A 91 -1.04 -5.73 -7.71
CA ASN A 91 -1.95 -5.73 -8.86
C ASN A 91 -2.19 -4.33 -9.41
N VAL A 92 -2.43 -4.24 -10.72
CA VAL A 92 -2.99 -3.05 -11.36
C VAL A 92 -4.39 -3.37 -11.83
N HIS A 93 -5.39 -2.64 -11.33
CA HIS A 93 -6.78 -2.89 -11.70
C HIS A 93 -7.61 -1.62 -11.70
N MET A 94 -8.81 -1.70 -12.30
CA MET A 94 -9.73 -0.57 -12.39
C MET A 94 -10.59 -0.48 -11.13
N ILE A 95 -10.64 0.70 -10.51
CA ILE A 95 -11.57 1.04 -9.45
C ILE A 95 -12.39 2.27 -9.83
N GLN A 96 -13.65 2.34 -9.43
CA GLN A 96 -14.43 3.57 -9.54
C GLN A 96 -14.27 4.41 -8.26
N PRO A 97 -14.22 5.75 -8.35
CA PRO A 97 -14.19 6.59 -9.56
C PRO A 97 -12.79 6.79 -10.17
N TYR A 98 -11.72 6.22 -9.58
CA TYR A 98 -10.33 6.61 -9.86
C TYR A 98 -9.69 6.04 -11.13
N GLY A 99 -10.33 5.08 -11.80
CA GLY A 99 -9.76 4.40 -12.96
C GLY A 99 -8.71 3.36 -12.57
N ALA A 100 -7.64 3.24 -13.35
CA ALA A 100 -6.59 2.26 -13.10
C ALA A 100 -5.73 2.67 -11.89
N VAL A 101 -5.56 1.76 -10.94
CA VAL A 101 -4.74 1.96 -9.74
C VAL A 101 -3.75 0.82 -9.58
N PHE A 102 -2.62 1.14 -8.96
CA PHE A 102 -1.64 0.18 -8.51
C PHE A 102 -1.84 -0.09 -7.02
N GLU A 103 -1.93 -1.36 -6.64
CA GLU A 103 -2.01 -1.81 -5.26
C GLU A 103 -0.92 -2.79 -4.93
N LEU A 104 -0.47 -2.72 -3.68
CA LEU A 104 0.34 -3.75 -3.06
C LEU A 104 -0.19 -4.09 -1.68
N ARG A 105 0.04 -5.33 -1.26
CA ARG A 105 -0.37 -5.86 0.03
C ARG A 105 0.69 -6.77 0.63
N VAL A 106 0.76 -6.75 1.95
CA VAL A 106 1.51 -7.73 2.76
C VAL A 106 0.62 -8.94 3.09
N THR A 107 1.21 -9.96 3.71
CA THR A 107 0.56 -11.25 3.98
C THR A 107 -0.70 -11.13 4.84
N GLU A 108 -0.73 -10.17 5.75
CA GLU A 108 -1.82 -9.87 6.66
C GLU A 108 -2.99 -9.15 5.95
N GLY A 109 -2.81 -8.78 4.68
CA GLY A 109 -3.81 -8.12 3.85
C GLY A 109 -3.76 -6.60 3.89
N TYR A 110 -2.99 -6.01 4.81
CA TYR A 110 -2.70 -4.57 4.83
C TYR A 110 -1.99 -4.13 3.55
N GLY A 111 -2.22 -2.90 3.11
CA GLY A 111 -1.67 -2.44 1.85
C GLY A 111 -1.70 -0.94 1.63
N ALA A 112 -1.31 -0.57 0.42
CA ALA A 112 -1.32 0.80 -0.05
C ALA A 112 -1.65 0.85 -1.54
N ARG A 113 -2.20 2.00 -1.96
CA ARG A 113 -2.67 2.24 -3.31
C ARG A 113 -2.10 3.55 -3.86
N TRP A 114 -1.72 3.50 -5.13
CA TRP A 114 -1.30 4.65 -5.92
C TRP A 114 -2.09 4.73 -7.24
N SER A 115 -1.98 5.86 -7.93
CA SER A 115 -2.28 5.91 -9.36
C SER A 115 -1.47 4.84 -10.10
N LYS A 116 -1.98 4.38 -11.26
CA LYS A 116 -1.32 3.33 -12.06
C LYS A 116 0.16 3.59 -12.34
N ASP A 117 0.53 4.85 -12.54
CA ASP A 117 1.90 5.31 -12.84
C ASP A 117 2.75 5.56 -11.57
N GLY A 118 2.21 5.31 -10.38
CA GLY A 118 2.89 5.49 -9.10
C GLY A 118 3.02 6.94 -8.64
N SER A 119 2.62 7.91 -9.47
CA SER A 119 2.89 9.34 -9.24
C SER A 119 2.07 9.98 -8.12
N SER A 120 0.94 9.36 -7.74
CA SER A 120 0.02 9.89 -6.73
C SER A 120 -0.34 8.83 -5.72
N PHE A 121 -0.06 9.08 -4.44
CA PHE A 121 -0.52 8.23 -3.36
C PHE A 121 -2.02 8.43 -3.13
N ILE A 122 -2.79 7.34 -3.17
CA ILE A 122 -4.26 7.36 -3.01
C ILE A 122 -4.63 7.08 -1.55
N GLY A 123 -3.99 6.09 -0.92
CA GLY A 123 -4.25 5.77 0.48
C GLY A 123 -3.82 4.38 0.91
N PHE A 124 -3.96 4.12 2.21
CA PHE A 124 -3.74 2.81 2.81
C PHE A 124 -4.98 1.91 2.68
N LEU A 125 -4.77 0.61 2.84
CA LEU A 125 -5.77 -0.44 2.64
C LEU A 125 -5.79 -1.36 3.87
N GLU A 126 -7.00 -1.59 4.38
CA GLU A 126 -7.26 -2.62 5.38
C GLU A 126 -7.28 -4.02 4.75
N PRO A 127 -7.10 -5.08 5.56
CA PRO A 127 -7.35 -6.45 5.15
C PRO A 127 -8.78 -6.63 4.63
N TYR A 128 -8.96 -7.58 3.72
CA TYR A 128 -10.29 -7.91 3.25
C TYR A 128 -11.16 -8.41 4.41
N MET A 129 -12.36 -7.84 4.56
CA MET A 129 -13.35 -8.29 5.51
C MET A 129 -14.44 -9.08 4.82
N VAL A 130 -14.87 -10.18 5.46
CA VAL A 130 -16.07 -10.91 5.07
C VAL A 130 -17.27 -9.96 5.09
N GLU A 131 -17.99 -9.89 3.96
CA GLU A 131 -19.08 -8.95 3.70
C GLU A 131 -18.70 -7.47 3.82
N GLY A 132 -17.46 -7.11 3.44
CA GLY A 132 -16.96 -5.73 3.52
C GLY A 132 -17.85 -4.70 2.82
N HIS A 133 -18.47 -5.08 1.70
CA HIS A 133 -19.41 -4.23 0.97
C HIS A 133 -20.65 -3.84 1.80
N LEU A 134 -21.26 -4.79 2.54
CA LEU A 134 -22.41 -4.53 3.42
C LEU A 134 -22.03 -3.65 4.61
N LYS A 135 -20.78 -3.75 5.06
CA LYS A 135 -20.22 -2.97 6.17
C LYS A 135 -19.63 -1.63 5.72
N ARG A 136 -19.84 -1.24 4.46
CA ARG A 136 -19.28 -0.03 3.83
C ARG A 136 -17.77 0.10 4.02
N TRP A 137 -17.04 -1.01 3.98
CA TRP A 137 -15.59 -1.09 4.24
C TRP A 137 -15.17 -0.19 5.40
N ARG A 138 -15.17 -0.75 6.62
CA ARG A 138 -14.41 -0.12 7.70
C ARG A 138 -12.92 -0.13 7.32
N HIS A 139 -12.48 0.99 6.76
CA HIS A 139 -11.12 1.47 6.88
C HIS A 139 -10.77 1.63 8.34
#